data_AF-R7GWV2-F1
#
_entry.id   AF-R7GWV2-F1
#
_cell.length_a   1.000
_cell.length_b   1.000
_cell.length_c   1.000
_cell.angle_alpha   90.00
_cell.angle_beta   90.00
_cell.angle_gamma   90.00
#
_symmetry.space_group_name_H-M   'P 1'
#
loop_
_entity.id
_entity.type
_entity.pdbx_description
1 polymer ?
#
loop_
_entity_poly.entity_id
_entity_poly.type
_entity_poly.pdbx_seq_one_letter_code
_entity_poly.pdbx_strand_id
1 'polypeptide(L)'
;MAQRVGETQEITGKDGKLYAVTTLRNGYKVKSPDGEVIKFKYDKKTNSWSKEEKGKIEELFRINDDGTIQARLQDGRSITVTPDAAGLYEARMATAGACFWAQR
;
A
#
# COMPACT_ATOMS: atom_id res chain seq x y z
N MET A 1 1.01 12.25 -13.76
CA MET A 1 0.13 12.35 -12.57
C MET A 1 0.05 13.80 -12.05
N ALA A 2 -0.30 14.79 -12.90
CA ALA A 2 -0.28 16.20 -12.51
C ALA A 2 -1.67 16.83 -12.29
N GLN A 3 -2.75 16.16 -12.68
CA GLN A 3 -4.05 16.84 -12.88
C GLN A 3 -4.89 17.04 -11.60
N ARG A 4 -4.51 16.45 -10.46
CA ARG A 4 -5.34 16.47 -9.22
C ARG A 4 -4.56 16.66 -7.93
N VAL A 5 -3.31 17.09 -7.98
CA VAL A 5 -2.50 17.25 -6.77
C VAL A 5 -3.14 18.32 -5.86
N GLY A 6 -3.41 17.97 -4.61
CA GLY A 6 -4.10 18.81 -3.64
C GLY A 6 -5.62 18.58 -3.56
N GLU A 7 -6.23 17.93 -4.57
CA GLU A 7 -7.66 17.62 -4.54
C GLU A 7 -7.97 16.56 -3.48
N THR A 8 -9.08 16.76 -2.78
CA THR A 8 -9.62 15.81 -1.80
C THR A 8 -10.97 15.30 -2.28
N GLN A 9 -11.14 13.98 -2.24
CA GLN A 9 -12.39 13.30 -2.59
C GLN A 9 -12.88 12.48 -1.41
N GLU A 10 -14.18 12.43 -1.22
CA GLU A 10 -14.82 11.55 -0.23
C GLU A 10 -15.12 10.20 -0.88
N ILE A 11 -14.65 9.13 -0.26
CA ILE A 11 -14.81 7.76 -0.75
C ILE A 11 -15.46 6.93 0.35
N THR A 12 -16.56 6.25 0.02
CA THR A 12 -17.21 5.31 0.93
C THR A 12 -16.38 4.02 1.02
N GLY A 13 -15.90 3.72 2.22
CA GLY A 13 -15.19 2.49 2.52
C GLY A 13 -16.12 1.28 2.49
N LYS A 14 -15.53 0.07 2.51
CA LYS A 14 -16.29 -1.19 2.60
C LYS A 14 -17.12 -1.31 3.89
N ASP A 15 -16.71 -0.59 4.93
CA ASP A 15 -17.41 -0.44 6.21
C ASP A 15 -18.58 0.57 6.15
N GLY A 16 -18.85 1.16 4.98
CA GLY A 16 -19.90 2.17 4.79
C GLY A 16 -19.54 3.56 5.30
N LYS A 17 -18.34 3.76 5.85
CA LYS A 17 -17.92 5.06 6.37
C LYS A 17 -17.24 5.93 5.29
N LEU A 18 -17.27 7.25 5.45
CA LEU A 18 -16.66 8.20 4.50
C LEU A 18 -15.20 8.47 4.85
N TYR A 19 -14.32 8.27 3.88
CA TYR A 19 -12.89 8.55 3.99
C TYR A 19 -12.53 9.73 3.08
N ALA A 20 -11.76 10.69 3.61
CA ALA A 20 -11.25 11.79 2.81
C ALA A 20 -9.88 11.41 2.22
N VAL A 21 -9.81 11.32 0.89
CA VAL A 21 -8.59 10.97 0.16
C VAL A 21 -8.06 12.19 -0.56
N THR A 22 -6.93 12.71 -0.09
CA THR A 22 -6.20 13.81 -0.73
C THR A 22 -5.11 13.26 -1.64
N THR A 23 -5.10 13.64 -2.91
CA THR A 23 -4.00 13.33 -3.83
C THR A 23 -2.81 14.23 -3.53
N LEU A 24 -1.63 13.63 -3.33
CA LEU A 24 -0.37 14.33 -3.10
C LEU A 24 0.52 14.21 -4.33
N ARG A 25 1.57 15.04 -4.41
CA ARG A 25 2.55 14.99 -5.51
C ARG A 25 3.14 13.59 -5.71
N ASN A 26 3.40 12.89 -4.60
CA ASN A 26 4.07 11.59 -4.57
C ASN A 26 3.20 10.53 -3.87
N GLY A 27 1.87 10.58 -4.00
CA GLY A 27 1.00 9.55 -3.43
C GLY A 27 -0.31 10.09 -2.89
N TYR A 28 -0.74 9.61 -1.73
CA TYR A 28 -2.08 9.89 -1.18
C TYR A 28 -2.04 10.08 0.32
N LYS A 29 -2.97 10.89 0.84
CA LYS A 29 -3.30 10.99 2.27
C LYS A 29 -4.74 10.55 2.44
N VAL A 30 -4.97 9.55 3.28
CA VAL A 30 -6.29 9.07 3.65
C VAL A 30 -6.56 9.50 5.09
N LYS A 31 -7.67 10.19 5.33
CA LYS A 31 -8.17 10.51 6.66
C LYS A 31 -9.43 9.69 6.93
N SER A 32 -9.41 8.93 8.02
CA SER A 32 -10.57 8.16 8.48
C SER A 32 -11.63 9.09 9.11
N PRO A 33 -12.88 8.62 9.23
CA PRO A 33 -13.93 9.34 9.96
C PRO A 33 -13.54 9.67 11.40
N ASP A 34 -12.77 8.76 12.03
CA ASP A 34 -12.30 8.87 13.42
C ASP A 34 -11.06 9.79 13.55
N GLY A 35 -10.62 10.38 12.44
CA GLY A 35 -9.53 11.35 12.40
C GLY A 35 -8.13 10.76 12.23
N GLU A 36 -8.00 9.43 12.16
CA GLU A 36 -6.73 8.77 11.88
C GLU A 36 -6.25 9.09 10.46
N VAL A 37 -4.93 9.24 10.29
CA VAL A 37 -4.33 9.61 9.01
C VAL A 37 -3.29 8.58 8.60
N ILE A 38 -3.47 8.05 7.40
CA ILE A 38 -2.50 7.17 6.73
C ILE A 38 -2.03 7.88 5.46
N LYS A 39 -0.71 7.89 5.20
CA LYS A 39 -0.15 8.40 3.95
C LYS A 39 0.45 7.27 3.14
N PHE A 40 0.06 7.15 1.89
CA PHE A 40 0.73 6.31 0.92
C PHE A 40 1.73 7.15 0.13
N LYS A 41 2.99 6.75 0.13
CA LYS A 41 4.09 7.48 -0.48
C LYS A 41 4.76 6.64 -1.55
N TYR A 42 4.85 7.20 -2.74
CA TYR A 42 5.64 6.68 -3.84
C TYR A 42 7.06 7.29 -3.79
N ASP A 43 8.07 6.43 -3.82
CA ASP A 43 9.46 6.81 -4.03
C ASP A 43 9.89 6.41 -5.44
N LYS A 44 10.22 7.42 -6.25
CA LYS A 44 10.68 7.22 -7.63
C LYS A 44 12.07 6.59 -7.71
N LYS A 45 12.93 6.79 -6.70
CA LYS A 45 14.32 6.28 -6.71
C LYS A 45 14.36 4.76 -6.57
N THR A 46 13.50 4.23 -5.72
CA THR A 46 13.41 2.78 -5.43
C THR A 46 12.21 2.13 -6.11
N ASN A 47 11.44 2.91 -6.88
CA ASN A 47 10.18 2.51 -7.50
C ASN A 47 9.26 1.75 -6.53
N SER A 48 9.13 2.31 -5.31
CA SER A 48 8.45 1.65 -4.20
C SER A 48 7.31 2.46 -3.63
N TRP A 49 6.37 1.75 -3.01
CA TRP A 49 5.24 2.31 -2.29
C TRP A 49 5.39 1.98 -0.81
N SER A 50 5.23 2.99 0.05
CA SER A 50 5.24 2.85 1.50
C SER A 50 3.96 3.41 2.11
N LYS A 51 3.58 2.90 3.28
CA LYS A 51 2.59 3.53 4.15
C LYS A 51 3.29 4.25 5.30
N GLU A 52 2.79 5.41 5.68
CA GLU A 52 3.14 6.10 6.92
C GLU A 52 1.89 6.22 7.79
N GLU A 53 2.00 5.71 9.01
CA GLU A 53 0.95 5.75 10.02
C GLU A 53 1.59 6.05 11.37
N LYS A 54 1.05 7.04 12.10
CA LYS A 54 1.54 7.43 13.44
C LYS A 54 3.07 7.67 13.48
N GLY A 55 3.63 8.20 12.39
CA GLY A 55 5.06 8.50 12.23
C GLY A 55 5.94 7.30 11.84
N LYS A 56 5.39 6.09 11.80
CA LYS A 56 6.09 4.88 11.37
C LYS A 56 5.93 4.68 9.87
N ILE A 57 7.03 4.48 9.16
CA ILE A 57 7.05 4.24 7.71
C ILE A 57 7.35 2.76 7.46
N GLU A 58 6.50 2.10 6.70
CA GLU A 58 6.66 0.70 6.30
C GLU A 58 6.51 0.59 4.78
N GLU A 59 7.51 0.03 4.11
CA GLU A 59 7.42 -0.27 2.68
C GLU A 59 6.40 -1.38 2.44
N LEU A 60 5.53 -1.20 1.45
CA LEU A 60 4.49 -2.15 1.06
C LEU A 60 4.99 -3.06 -0.06
N PHE A 61 5.49 -2.46 -1.14
CA PHE A 61 6.06 -3.18 -2.27
C PHE A 61 6.97 -2.27 -3.08
N ARG A 62 7.88 -2.87 -3.83
CA ARG A 62 8.71 -2.23 -4.85
C ARG A 62 8.66 -3.00 -6.14
N ILE A 63 8.79 -2.30 -7.25
CA ILE A 63 8.98 -2.91 -8.57
C ILE A 63 10.48 -2.86 -8.86
N ASN A 64 11.08 -4.02 -8.98
CA ASN A 64 12.50 -4.18 -9.25
C ASN A 64 12.83 -3.81 -10.70
N ASP A 65 14.10 -3.54 -10.98
CA ASP A 65 14.57 -3.17 -12.33
C ASP A 65 14.35 -4.27 -13.36
N ASP A 66 14.29 -5.53 -12.93
CA ASP A 66 13.99 -6.70 -13.77
C ASP A 66 12.47 -6.89 -14.03
N GLY A 67 11.63 -6.00 -13.51
CA GLY A 67 10.17 -6.04 -13.67
C GLY A 67 9.44 -6.94 -12.66
N THR A 68 10.14 -7.63 -11.77
CA THR A 68 9.51 -8.38 -10.66
C THR A 68 9.01 -7.43 -9.56
N ILE A 69 8.08 -7.91 -8.74
CA ILE A 69 7.52 -7.14 -7.62
C ILE A 69 7.98 -7.79 -6.32
N GLN A 70 8.71 -7.04 -5.50
CA GLN A 70 9.01 -7.44 -4.13
C GLN A 70 7.96 -6.84 -3.19
N ALA A 71 7.19 -7.68 -2.50
CA ALA A 71 6.14 -7.28 -1.56
C ALA A 71 6.53 -7.59 -0.11
N ARG A 72 6.23 -6.67 0.81
CA ARG A 72 6.41 -6.83 2.25
C ARG A 72 5.12 -7.36 2.87
N LEU A 73 5.20 -8.51 3.51
CA LEU A 73 4.08 -9.17 4.19
C LEU A 73 3.86 -8.59 5.58
N GLN A 74 2.68 -8.82 6.15
CA GLN A 74 2.29 -8.35 7.47
C GLN A 74 3.15 -8.94 8.60
N ASP A 75 3.66 -10.16 8.40
CA ASP A 75 4.58 -10.84 9.32
C ASP A 75 6.04 -10.37 9.20
N GLY A 76 6.30 -9.34 8.38
CA GLY A 76 7.63 -8.77 8.18
C GLY A 76 8.50 -9.55 7.19
N ARG A 77 8.03 -10.63 6.57
CA ARG A 77 8.76 -11.28 5.47
C ARG A 77 8.61 -10.48 4.17
N SER A 78 9.49 -10.75 3.22
CA SER A 78 9.37 -10.24 1.85
C SER A 78 9.29 -11.41 0.88
N ILE A 79 8.46 -11.27 -0.15
CA ILE A 79 8.37 -12.19 -1.28
C ILE A 79 8.70 -11.43 -2.56
N THR A 80 9.19 -12.14 -3.58
CA THR A 80 9.38 -11.58 -4.93
C THR A 80 8.57 -12.41 -5.90
N VAL A 81 7.73 -11.76 -6.70
CA VAL A 81 6.80 -12.41 -7.63
C VAL A 81 6.86 -11.75 -9.00
N THR A 82 6.50 -12.49 -10.04
CA THR A 82 6.31 -11.92 -11.38
C THR A 82 4.97 -11.19 -11.48
N PRO A 83 4.85 -10.15 -12.32
CA PRO A 83 3.59 -9.40 -12.51
C PRO A 83 2.63 -10.12 -13.47
N ASP A 84 2.46 -11.43 -13.30
CA ASP A 84 1.58 -12.29 -14.09
C ASP A 84 0.58 -13.05 -13.20
N ALA A 85 -0.22 -13.93 -13.81
CA ALA A 85 -1.24 -14.70 -13.09
C ALA A 85 -0.64 -15.66 -12.04
N ALA A 86 0.54 -16.23 -12.28
CA ALA A 86 1.20 -17.14 -11.36
C ALA A 86 1.75 -16.35 -10.16
N GLY A 87 2.46 -15.25 -10.40
CA GLY A 87 2.96 -14.39 -9.33
C GLY A 87 1.84 -13.77 -8.48
N LEU A 88 0.69 -13.44 -9.09
CA LEU A 88 -0.50 -13.00 -8.35
C LEU A 88 -1.04 -14.10 -7.42
N TYR A 89 -1.05 -15.35 -7.88
CA TYR A 89 -1.46 -16.49 -7.07
C TYR A 89 -0.51 -16.71 -5.88
N GLU A 90 0.79 -16.67 -6.12
CA GLU A 90 1.82 -16.78 -5.08
C GLU A 90 1.68 -15.69 -4.01
N ALA A 91 1.50 -14.43 -4.44
CA ALA A 91 1.29 -13.31 -3.53
C ALA A 91 0.04 -13.49 -2.63
N ARG A 92 -1.05 -14.03 -3.19
CA ARG A 92 -2.27 -14.34 -2.43
C ARG A 92 -2.02 -15.43 -1.40
N MET A 93 -1.33 -16.51 -1.76
CA MET A 93 -1.01 -17.61 -0.84
C MET A 93 -0.08 -17.16 0.29
N ALA A 94 0.94 -16.37 -0.03
CA ALA A 94 1.85 -15.81 0.96
C ALA A 94 1.15 -14.86 1.93
N THR A 95 0.24 -14.01 1.44
CA THR A 95 -0.55 -13.10 2.30
C THR A 95 -1.53 -13.87 3.19
N ALA A 96 -2.24 -14.86 2.64
CA ALA A 96 -3.12 -15.72 3.43
C ALA A 96 -2.36 -16.44 4.53
N GLY A 97 -1.19 -17.02 4.19
CA GLY A 97 -0.29 -17.62 5.16
C GLY A 97 0.18 -16.63 6.23
N ALA A 98 0.61 -15.43 5.85
CA ALA A 98 1.07 -14.40 6.79
C ALA A 98 -0.02 -13.97 7.79
N CYS A 99 -1.28 -13.86 7.35
CA CYS A 99 -2.41 -13.58 8.25
C CYS A 99 -2.54 -14.64 9.37
N PHE A 100 -2.32 -15.93 9.07
CA PHE A 100 -2.37 -16.99 10.09
C PHE A 100 -1.23 -16.88 11.12
N TRP A 101 -0.05 -16.41 10.71
CA TRP A 101 1.08 -16.22 11.62
C TRP A 101 0.94 -14.97 12.50
N ALA A 102 0.32 -13.90 11.99
CA ALA A 102 0.09 -12.67 12.74
C ALA A 102 -1.03 -12.78 13.81
N GLN A 103 -1.78 -13.88 13.82
CA GLN A 103 -2.84 -14.17 14.81
C GLN A 103 -2.38 -15.08 15.96
N ARG A 104 -1.11 -15.50 15.98
CA ARG A 104 -0.47 -16.23 17.09
C ARG A 104 0.36 -15.29 17.95
#